data_AF-A0A2V9SIQ1-F1
#
_entry.id   AF-A0A2V9SIQ1-F1
#
_cell.length_a   1.000
_cell.length_b   1.000
_cell.length_c   1.000
_cell.angle_alpha   90.00
_cell.angle_beta   90.00
_cell.angle_gamma   90.00
#
_symmetry.space_group_name_H-M   'P 1'
#
loop_
_entity.id
_entity.type
_entity.pdbx_description
1 polymer ?
#
loop_
_entity_poly.entity_id
_entity_poly.type
_entity_poly.pdbx_seq_one_letter_code
_entity_poly.pdbx_strand_id
1 'polypeptide(L)'
;MLYGLSKGRTLEGLFCLESDAQAIYGAQSRRQAEAAFRAFRRRWQRDYGPMVRRLERDLPELLAFFSFPRHLWKKLRTTNIIERCFVEVRRRTRPMVCFVNVASVDRIIYSIFQRFNLEWKNRTLKLFTQAA
;
A
#
# COMPACT_ATOMS: atom_id res chain seq x y z
N MET A 1 19.84 -12.20 -2.57
CA MET A 1 20.67 -11.12 -3.13
C MET A 1 20.32 -9.81 -2.43
N LEU A 2 20.93 -9.57 -1.27
CA LEU A 2 20.83 -8.31 -0.54
C LEU A 2 21.85 -7.36 -1.18
N TYR A 3 21.37 -6.44 -2.02
CA TYR A 3 22.24 -5.42 -2.61
C TYR A 3 22.85 -4.57 -1.49
N GLY A 4 24.16 -4.36 -1.60
CA GLY A 4 25.00 -3.74 -0.59
C GLY A 4 24.48 -2.38 -0.15
N LEU A 5 24.23 -2.25 1.15
CA LEU A 5 23.98 -0.98 1.82
C LEU A 5 25.32 -0.51 2.41
N SER A 6 26.21 -0.08 1.51
CA SER A 6 27.44 0.62 1.85
C SER A 6 27.16 2.11 2.01
N LYS A 7 27.00 2.53 3.27
CA LYS A 7 27.41 3.81 3.88
C LYS A 7 26.67 3.93 5.20
N GLY A 8 27.40 4.26 6.27
CA GLY A 8 26.89 4.35 7.64
C GLY A 8 25.54 5.07 7.72
N ARG A 9 24.49 4.33 8.07
CA ARG A 9 23.16 4.89 8.32
C ARG A 9 23.00 5.03 9.81
N THR A 10 23.14 6.25 10.32
CA THR A 10 22.67 6.58 11.66
C THR A 10 21.17 6.30 11.74
N LEU A 11 20.71 5.69 12.83
CA LEU A 11 19.29 5.40 13.07
C LEU A 11 18.43 6.68 12.94
N GLU A 12 19.01 7.81 13.30
CA GLU A 12 18.43 9.15 13.15
C GLU A 12 18.09 9.52 11.70
N GLY A 13 18.93 9.13 10.73
CA GLY A 13 18.68 9.38 9.32
C GLY A 13 17.50 8.58 8.78
N LEU A 14 17.32 7.35 9.26
CA LEU A 14 16.18 6.51 8.87
C LEU A 14 14.87 7.03 9.49
N PHE A 15 14.92 7.48 10.75
CA PHE A 15 13.77 8.10 11.42
C PHE A 15 13.33 9.40 10.74
N CYS A 16 14.27 10.26 10.36
CA CYS A 16 13.98 11.47 9.59
C CYS A 16 13.33 11.16 8.23
N LEU A 17 13.80 10.12 7.55
CA LEU A 17 13.26 9.68 6.26
C LEU A 17 11.80 9.23 6.39
N GLU A 18 11.52 8.42 7.41
CA GLU A 18 10.17 7.94 7.69
C GLU A 18 9.23 9.10 8.02
N SER A 19 9.66 10.03 8.87
CA SER A 19 8.90 11.22 9.25
C SER A 19 8.53 12.10 8.03
N ASP A 20 9.50 12.37 7.14
CA ASP A 20 9.24 13.17 5.95
C ASP A 20 8.33 12.44 4.94
N ALA A 21 8.44 11.11 4.83
CA ALA A 21 7.54 10.30 4.02
C ALA A 21 6.11 10.31 4.60
N GLN A 22 5.99 10.24 5.93
CA GLN A 22 4.72 10.32 6.63
C GLN A 22 4.03 11.67 6.45
N ALA A 23 4.79 12.76 6.27
CA ALA A 23 4.23 14.08 5.92
C ALA A 23 3.54 14.08 4.56
N ILE A 24 4.02 13.30 3.57
CA ILE A 24 3.36 13.14 2.27
C ILE A 24 2.03 12.40 2.44
N TYR A 25 2.04 11.30 3.18
CA TYR A 25 0.88 10.45 3.42
C TYR A 25 -0.19 11.13 4.32
N GLY A 26 0.25 11.91 5.29
CA GLY A 26 -0.59 12.63 6.25
C GLY A 26 -1.21 13.92 5.72
N ALA A 27 -0.81 14.38 4.53
CA ALA A 27 -1.27 15.63 3.93
C ALA A 27 -2.80 15.72 3.84
N GLN A 28 -3.35 16.94 4.03
CA GLN A 28 -4.81 17.16 4.01
C GLN A 28 -5.34 17.58 2.63
N SER A 29 -4.45 17.77 1.66
CA SER A 29 -4.81 18.07 0.27
C SER A 29 -3.72 17.57 -0.69
N ARG A 30 -4.11 17.37 -1.96
CA ARG A 30 -3.18 17.00 -3.02
C ARG A 30 -2.03 18.00 -3.16
N ARG A 31 -2.31 19.30 -3.14
CA ARG A 31 -1.26 20.35 -3.19
C ARG A 31 -0.28 20.27 -2.03
N GLN A 32 -0.77 19.98 -0.81
CA GLN A 32 0.10 19.81 0.36
C GLN A 32 0.98 18.56 0.20
N ALA A 33 0.43 17.45 -0.28
CA ALA A 33 1.18 16.22 -0.51
C ALA A 33 2.28 16.41 -1.57
N GLU A 34 1.98 17.11 -2.67
CA GLU A 34 2.95 17.46 -3.71
C GLU A 34 4.04 18.41 -3.17
N ALA A 35 3.68 19.37 -2.31
CA ALA A 35 4.64 20.24 -1.67
C ALA A 35 5.56 19.49 -0.71
N ALA A 36 5.01 18.57 0.10
CA ALA A 36 5.77 17.69 0.97
C ALA A 36 6.70 16.79 0.16
N PHE A 37 6.23 16.21 -0.95
CA PHE A 37 7.06 15.40 -1.84
C PHE A 37 8.22 16.21 -2.44
N ARG A 38 8.00 17.47 -2.84
CA ARG A 38 9.09 18.34 -3.33
C ARG A 38 10.15 18.58 -2.25
N ALA A 39 9.75 18.76 -1.00
CA ALA A 39 10.69 18.90 0.12
C ALA A 39 11.44 17.59 0.38
N PHE A 40 10.73 16.47 0.39
CA PHE A 40 11.29 15.13 0.53
C PHE A 40 12.33 14.84 -0.55
N ARG A 41 12.00 15.09 -1.82
CA ARG A 41 12.92 14.92 -2.95
C ARG A 41 14.19 15.74 -2.76
N ARG A 42 14.09 17.02 -2.42
CA ARG A 42 15.28 17.87 -2.21
C ARG A 42 16.20 17.32 -1.13
N ARG A 43 15.64 16.78 -0.04
CA ARG A 43 16.42 16.27 1.09
C ARG A 43 17.04 14.90 0.81
N TRP A 44 16.30 14.00 0.18
CA TRP A 44 16.68 12.58 0.10
C TRP A 44 17.16 12.13 -1.29
N GLN A 45 17.12 12.98 -2.32
CA GLN A 45 17.57 12.61 -3.68
C GLN A 45 19.03 12.13 -3.71
N ARG A 46 19.91 12.76 -2.91
CA ARG A 46 21.35 12.43 -2.89
C ARG A 46 21.62 11.07 -2.27
N ASP A 47 20.96 10.78 -1.16
CA ASP A 47 21.25 9.61 -0.34
C ASP A 47 20.37 8.39 -0.73
N TYR A 48 19.15 8.64 -1.23
CA TYR A 48 18.15 7.63 -1.61
C TYR A 48 17.56 7.86 -3.02
N GLY A 49 18.36 8.33 -3.98
CA GLY A 49 17.91 8.65 -5.34
C GLY A 49 17.04 7.60 -6.04
N PRO A 50 17.38 6.29 -6.01
CA PRO A 50 16.53 5.25 -6.62
C PRO A 50 15.12 5.16 -6.02
N MET A 51 14.99 5.33 -4.70
CA MET A 51 13.72 5.30 -4.00
C MET A 51 12.89 6.55 -4.34
N VAL A 52 13.52 7.73 -4.34
CA VAL A 52 12.84 8.98 -4.67
C VAL A 52 12.32 8.97 -6.11
N ARG A 53 13.08 8.43 -7.07
CA ARG A 53 12.62 8.27 -8.47
C ARG A 53 11.42 7.35 -8.62
N ARG A 54 11.39 6.23 -7.88
CA ARG A 54 10.21 5.33 -7.88
C ARG A 54 9.01 6.02 -7.29
N LEU A 55 9.20 6.69 -6.15
CA LEU A 55 8.13 7.45 -5.50
C LEU A 55 7.60 8.58 -6.39
N GLU A 56 8.46 9.27 -7.16
CA GLU A 56 8.06 10.28 -8.13
C GLU A 56 7.19 9.71 -9.25
N ARG A 57 7.59 8.56 -9.80
CA ARG A 57 6.85 7.87 -10.85
C ARG A 57 5.47 7.44 -10.39
N ASP A 58 5.38 6.87 -9.19
CA ASP A 58 4.13 6.31 -8.65
C ASP A 58 3.29 7.37 -7.89
N LEU A 59 3.77 8.62 -7.79
CA LEU A 59 3.12 9.71 -7.06
C LEU A 59 1.70 10.01 -7.56
N PRO A 60 1.42 10.10 -8.88
CA PRO A 60 0.08 10.39 -9.38
C PRO A 60 -0.96 9.37 -8.90
N GLU A 61 -0.61 8.08 -8.91
CA GLU A 61 -1.44 6.97 -8.46
C GLU A 61 -1.61 7.00 -6.95
N LEU A 62 -0.54 7.28 -6.20
CA LEU A 62 -0.59 7.42 -4.74
C LEU A 62 -1.47 8.59 -4.29
N LEU A 63 -1.58 9.65 -5.08
CA LEU A 63 -2.41 10.82 -4.77
C LEU A 63 -3.83 10.72 -5.35
N ALA A 64 -4.16 9.67 -6.09
CA ALA A 64 -5.48 9.51 -6.71
C ALA A 64 -6.62 9.46 -5.67
N PHE A 65 -6.35 8.98 -4.45
CA PHE A 65 -7.37 8.88 -3.39
C PHE A 65 -7.96 10.25 -2.98
N PHE A 66 -7.27 11.37 -3.25
CA PHE A 66 -7.79 12.71 -2.97
C PHE A 66 -9.04 13.06 -3.80
N SER A 67 -9.33 12.34 -4.88
CA SER A 67 -10.55 12.48 -5.68
C SER A 67 -11.80 11.92 -4.98
N PHE A 68 -11.63 11.10 -3.94
CA PHE A 68 -12.73 10.48 -3.20
C PHE A 68 -13.16 11.33 -1.99
N PRO A 69 -14.37 11.11 -1.44
CA PRO A 69 -14.82 11.75 -0.21
C PRO A 69 -13.85 11.57 0.98
N ARG A 70 -13.66 12.63 1.77
CA ARG A 70 -12.68 12.68 2.88
C ARG A 70 -12.88 11.59 3.94
N HIS A 71 -14.10 11.14 4.17
CA HIS A 71 -14.38 10.06 5.12
C HIS A 71 -13.82 8.70 4.68
N LEU A 72 -13.55 8.51 3.37
CA LEU A 72 -12.93 7.29 2.83
C LEU A 72 -11.41 7.31 2.89
N TRP A 73 -10.77 8.49 3.02
CA TRP A 73 -9.31 8.62 2.94
C TRP A 73 -8.59 7.73 3.95
N LYS A 74 -9.10 7.62 5.19
CA LYS A 74 -8.47 6.77 6.22
C LYS A 74 -8.40 5.29 5.79
N LYS A 75 -9.40 4.81 5.04
CA LYS A 75 -9.43 3.43 4.55
C LYS A 75 -8.62 3.27 3.26
N LEU A 76 -8.79 4.19 2.31
CA LEU A 76 -8.13 4.15 1.00
C LEU A 76 -6.60 4.31 1.10
N ARG A 77 -6.13 5.05 2.10
CA ARG A 77 -4.71 5.23 2.36
C ARG A 77 -4.02 3.94 2.84
N THR A 78 -4.74 2.97 3.41
CA THR A 78 -4.15 1.74 3.96
C THR A 78 -4.46 0.54 3.07
N THR A 79 -3.49 -0.36 2.87
CA THR A 79 -3.73 -1.64 2.18
C THR A 79 -4.34 -2.71 3.10
N ASN A 80 -4.67 -2.36 4.35
CA ASN A 80 -5.19 -3.30 5.37
C ASN A 80 -6.35 -4.19 4.89
N ILE A 81 -7.23 -3.65 4.04
CA ILE A 81 -8.37 -4.41 3.50
C ILE A 81 -7.91 -5.56 2.61
N ILE A 82 -6.97 -5.30 1.69
CA ILE A 82 -6.45 -6.31 0.76
C ILE A 82 -5.42 -7.24 1.42
N GLU A 83 -4.63 -6.72 2.37
CA GLU A 83 -3.65 -7.52 3.11
C GLU A 83 -4.31 -8.66 3.89
N ARG A 84 -5.48 -8.42 4.48
CA ARG A 84 -6.24 -9.45 5.19
C ARG A 84 -6.63 -10.61 4.26
N CYS A 85 -6.98 -10.33 3.01
CA CYS A 85 -7.25 -11.36 2.01
C CYS A 85 -5.98 -12.15 1.68
N PHE A 86 -4.86 -11.47 1.46
CA PHE A 86 -3.60 -12.13 1.14
C PHE A 86 -3.03 -12.95 2.28
N VAL A 87 -3.27 -12.56 3.54
CA VAL A 87 -2.92 -13.38 4.70
C VAL A 87 -3.69 -14.70 4.68
N GLU A 88 -4.99 -14.68 4.36
CA GLU A 88 -5.78 -15.91 4.28
C GLU A 88 -5.33 -16.81 3.13
N VAL A 89 -5.01 -16.23 1.96
CA VAL A 89 -4.41 -16.99 0.85
C VAL A 89 -3.12 -17.66 1.28
N ARG A 90 -2.18 -16.90 1.86
CA ARG A 90 -0.91 -17.44 2.38
C ARG A 90 -1.12 -18.51 3.45
N ARG A 91 -2.11 -18.36 4.33
CA ARG A 91 -2.43 -19.34 5.38
C ARG A 91 -2.82 -20.69 4.77
N ARG A 92 -3.58 -20.69 3.69
CA ARG A 92 -4.04 -21.92 3.03
C ARG A 92 -3.00 -22.54 2.10
N THR A 93 -2.14 -21.73 1.48
CA THR A 93 -1.09 -22.22 0.58
C THR A 93 0.20 -22.62 1.31
N ARG A 94 0.50 -22.06 2.49
CA ARG A 94 1.70 -22.39 3.27
C ARG A 94 1.94 -23.89 3.54
N PRO A 95 0.93 -24.73 3.87
CA PRO A 95 1.15 -26.17 4.04
C PRO A 95 1.35 -26.92 2.70
N MET A 96 1.04 -26.29 1.57
CA MET A 96 1.13 -26.88 0.23
C MET A 96 2.51 -26.53 -0.34
N VAL A 97 3.52 -27.30 0.05
CA VAL A 97 4.94 -27.07 -0.29
C VAL A 97 5.17 -26.98 -1.81
N CYS A 98 4.44 -27.76 -2.59
CA CYS A 98 4.42 -27.68 -4.05
C CYS A 98 3.02 -27.93 -4.60
N PHE A 99 2.77 -27.43 -5.82
CA PHE A 99 1.54 -27.68 -6.55
C PHE A 99 1.85 -28.46 -7.82
N VAL A 100 1.01 -29.45 -8.13
CA VAL A 100 1.18 -30.32 -9.30
C VAL A 100 0.91 -29.56 -10.61
N ASN A 101 -0.02 -28.60 -10.61
CA ASN A 101 -0.31 -27.75 -11.76
C ASN A 101 -0.88 -26.38 -11.32
N VAL A 102 -0.80 -25.40 -12.21
CA VAL A 102 -1.31 -24.02 -11.98
C VAL A 102 -2.81 -24.03 -11.69
N ALA A 103 -3.58 -24.85 -12.41
CA ALA A 103 -5.03 -24.98 -12.22
C ALA A 103 -5.44 -25.46 -10.80
N SER A 104 -4.55 -26.12 -10.06
CA SER A 104 -4.81 -26.52 -8.67
C SER A 104 -4.70 -25.33 -7.72
N VAL A 105 -3.72 -24.46 -7.95
CA VAL A 105 -3.58 -23.19 -7.21
C VAL A 105 -4.75 -22.28 -7.48
N ASP A 106 -5.15 -22.14 -8.76
CA ASP A 106 -6.25 -21.28 -9.16
C ASP A 106 -7.56 -21.68 -8.48
N ARG A 107 -7.85 -22.99 -8.39
CA ARG A 107 -9.04 -23.49 -7.68
C ARG A 107 -9.05 -23.10 -6.21
N ILE A 108 -7.89 -23.14 -5.53
CA ILE A 108 -7.78 -22.76 -4.12
C ILE A 108 -7.97 -21.25 -3.97
N ILE A 109 -7.28 -20.46 -4.79
CA ILE A 109 -7.39 -18.99 -4.79
C ILE A 109 -8.83 -18.57 -5.05
N TYR A 110 -9.45 -19.11 -6.11
CA TYR A 110 -10.85 -18.86 -6.46
C TYR A 110 -11.78 -19.21 -5.30
N SER A 111 -11.61 -20.38 -4.67
CA SER A 111 -12.45 -20.80 -3.56
C SER A 111 -12.36 -19.85 -2.35
N ILE A 112 -11.18 -19.29 -2.08
CA ILE A 112 -10.99 -18.31 -0.99
C ILE A 112 -11.71 -17.00 -1.31
N PHE A 113 -11.51 -16.47 -2.51
CA PHE A 113 -12.14 -15.21 -2.92
C PHE A 113 -13.66 -15.35 -3.09
N GLN A 114 -14.14 -16.48 -3.58
CA GLN A 114 -15.56 -16.77 -3.66
C GLN A 114 -16.20 -16.78 -2.27
N ARG A 115 -15.53 -17.38 -1.27
CA ARG A 115 -15.99 -17.31 0.12
C ARG A 115 -16.05 -15.87 0.63
N PHE A 116 -15.01 -15.06 0.40
CA PHE A 116 -15.03 -13.65 0.80
C PHE A 116 -16.16 -12.87 0.13
N ASN A 117 -16.40 -13.10 -1.17
CA ASN A 117 -17.51 -12.48 -1.89
C ASN A 117 -18.87 -12.85 -1.28
N LEU A 118 -19.07 -14.12 -0.91
CA LEU A 118 -20.31 -14.57 -0.25
C LEU A 118 -20.48 -13.95 1.14
N GLU A 119 -19.42 -13.89 1.95
CA GLU A 119 -19.45 -13.30 3.29
C GLU A 119 -19.70 -11.78 3.24
N TRP A 120 -19.15 -11.09 2.25
CA TRP A 120 -19.24 -9.64 2.12
C TRP A 120 -20.49 -9.18 1.38
N LYS A 121 -21.16 -10.05 0.62
CA LYS A 121 -22.43 -9.76 -0.05
C LYS A 121 -23.49 -9.17 0.88
N ASN A 122 -23.51 -9.62 2.14
CA ASN A 122 -24.48 -9.18 3.14
C ASN A 122 -23.90 -8.17 4.16
N ARG A 123 -22.65 -7.72 3.96
CA ARG A 123 -21.94 -6.78 4.84
C ARG A 123 -21.52 -5.53 4.07
N THR A 124 -22.47 -4.86 3.42
CA THR A 124 -22.22 -3.55 2.81
C THR A 124 -21.80 -2.56 3.89
N LEU A 125 -20.59 -2.03 3.76
CA LEU A 125 -20.11 -0.97 4.64
C LEU A 125 -21.04 0.24 4.48
N LYS A 126 -21.74 0.65 5.55
CA LYS A 126 -22.65 1.81 5.58
C LYS A 126 -22.03 3.12 5.02
N LEU A 127 -20.70 3.18 4.95
CA LEU A 127 -19.92 4.28 4.38
C LEU A 127 -20.01 4.41 2.85
N PHE A 128 -20.41 3.34 2.14
CA PHE A 128 -20.52 3.31 0.68
C PHE A 128 -21.97 3.27 0.18
N THR A 129 -22.95 3.20 1.08
CA THR A 129 -24.34 3.48 0.72
C THR A 129 -24.43 4.95 0.36
N GLN A 130 -24.47 5.26 -0.93
CA GLN A 130 -24.98 6.53 -1.40
C GLN A 130 -26.36 6.72 -0.75
N ALA A 131 -26.54 7.84 -0.05
CA ALA A 131 -27.87 8.41 0.07
C ALA A 131 -28.28 8.74 -1.38
N ALA A 132 -29.03 7.82 -1.97
CA ALA A 132 -29.75 8.05 -3.21
C ALA A 132 -30.86 9.07 -2.95
#